data_AF-Q9V0R8-F1
#
_entry.id   AF-Q9V0R8-F1
#
_cell.length_a   1.000
_cell.length_b   1.000
_cell.length_c   1.000
_cell.angle_alpha   90.00
_cell.angle_beta   90.00
_cell.angle_gamma   90.00
#
_symmetry.space_group_name_H-M   'P 1'
#
loop_
_entity.id
_entity.type
_entity.pdbx_description
1 polymer ?
#
loop_
_entity_poly.entity_id
_entity_poly.type
_entity_poly.pdbx_seq_one_letter_code
_entity_poly.pdbx_strand_id
1 'polypeptide(L)'
;MSKVEYWVKVPFGPIHPGLEEPEKFILTLDGERIVNVDVKLGYNLRGIQWIAFRRNYVQLMYVAERICGICSFSHNHTYVRAVEEMAGIEVPERAEYIRVIIGELERIHSHLLNLGVLGHDIGYDTVLHLTWLAREKVMDVLEAITGNRVNYSMMTIGGVRRDIEEKHRRLLLDMIKYYREIMPQIEDVFLHDSTIEARLRNCAIIPKKLAIEMGAVGPTGRGSGVRDDARWSEKLGVYPDLGIKPIMPEDVTGEKARGDVYDRAAVRIGEIWQSLELIEHALDQIPKGKIKTFPKDNVLVAKLKLLGDGEGIGRYEAPRGELVHYVKGKKGRDGPVRWKMREPTFPNLFAIAKGLEGNQLADVVVAIASIDPCLSCTDRVAVITGDKKVILTEKDLLKLSIQKTREINPEIRGDPTPAGVGCVRG
;
A
#
# COMPACT_ATOMS: atom_id res chain seq x y z
N MET A 1 -15.31 46.54 14.65
CA MET A 1 -13.94 46.12 14.29
C MET A 1 -14.06 44.99 13.28
N SER A 2 -13.66 45.20 12.03
CA SER A 2 -13.57 44.13 11.04
C SER A 2 -12.43 43.22 11.45
N LYS A 3 -12.73 41.99 11.85
CA LYS A 3 -11.73 40.96 12.18
C LYS A 3 -10.92 40.72 10.91
N VAL A 4 -9.66 41.13 10.88
CA VAL A 4 -8.77 40.79 9.77
C VAL A 4 -8.31 39.37 10.02
N GLU A 5 -8.91 38.40 9.32
CA GLU A 5 -8.48 37.01 9.37
C GLU A 5 -7.20 36.86 8.54
N TYR A 6 -6.05 36.79 9.21
CA TYR A 6 -4.80 36.44 8.57
C TYR A 6 -4.61 34.93 8.64
N TRP A 7 -4.94 34.24 7.55
CA TRP A 7 -4.61 32.82 7.43
C TRP A 7 -3.13 32.65 7.10
N VAL A 8 -2.47 31.74 7.80
CA VAL A 8 -1.06 31.39 7.58
C VAL A 8 -1.01 30.13 6.74
N LYS A 9 -0.17 30.12 5.69
CA LYS A 9 0.09 28.92 4.90
C LYS A 9 1.40 28.29 5.33
N VAL A 10 1.34 27.07 5.84
CA VAL A 10 2.50 26.30 6.30
C VAL A 10 2.70 25.09 5.39
N PRO A 11 3.87 24.93 4.75
CA PRO A 11 4.22 23.70 4.06
C PRO A 11 4.63 22.63 5.09
N PHE A 12 4.08 21.42 4.96
CA PHE A 12 4.48 20.24 5.69
C PHE A 12 5.05 19.22 4.70
N GLY A 13 6.33 18.87 4.84
CA GLY A 13 7.10 18.10 3.86
C GLY A 13 7.68 18.92 2.70
N PRO A 14 8.42 18.31 1.74
CA PRO A 14 8.61 16.88 1.52
C PRO A 14 9.69 16.22 2.38
N ILE A 15 10.46 16.99 3.15
CA ILE A 15 11.45 16.46 4.09
C ILE A 15 10.98 16.90 5.48
N HIS A 16 10.44 15.97 6.26
CA HIS A 16 9.92 16.22 7.60
C HIS A 16 10.13 14.96 8.46
N PRO A 17 10.51 15.07 9.75
CA PRO A 17 10.78 13.91 10.60
C PRO A 17 9.57 13.00 10.81
N GLY A 18 8.36 13.56 10.88
CA GLY A 18 7.10 12.80 10.95
C GLY A 18 6.54 12.36 9.61
N LEU A 19 7.38 12.21 8.58
CA LEU A 19 7.01 11.65 7.27
C LEU A 19 8.10 10.65 6.84
N GLU A 20 7.70 9.42 6.53
CA GLU A 20 8.62 8.35 6.11
C GLU A 20 9.00 8.46 4.63
N GLU A 21 8.13 9.07 3.83
CA GLU A 21 8.31 9.27 2.39
C GLU A 21 7.98 10.71 1.98
N PRO A 22 8.53 11.22 0.85
CA PRO A 22 8.35 12.61 0.47
C PRO A 22 6.95 12.93 -0.07
N GLU A 23 6.14 13.60 0.73
CA GLU A 23 4.87 14.25 0.34
C GLU A 23 4.81 15.69 0.82
N LYS A 24 4.01 16.51 0.15
CA LYS A 24 3.85 17.90 0.57
C LYS A 24 2.39 18.24 0.81
N PHE A 25 2.07 18.59 2.05
CA PHE A 25 0.80 19.21 2.40
C PHE A 25 1.01 20.73 2.51
N ILE A 26 0.07 21.51 2.01
CA ILE A 26 0.01 22.95 2.25
C ILE A 26 -1.19 23.17 3.15
N LEU A 27 -0.91 23.47 4.41
CA LEU A 27 -1.92 23.70 5.45
C LEU A 27 -2.25 25.18 5.48
N THR A 28 -3.54 25.52 5.41
CA THR A 28 -4.03 26.87 5.68
C THR A 28 -4.57 26.90 7.10
N LEU A 29 -3.96 27.72 7.95
CA LEU A 29 -4.21 27.76 9.40
C LEU A 29 -4.88 29.07 9.81
N ASP A 30 -5.87 28.97 10.70
CA ASP A 30 -6.39 30.07 11.52
C ASP A 30 -5.93 29.84 12.97
N GLY A 31 -4.83 30.50 13.34
CA GLY A 31 -4.09 30.17 14.56
C GLY A 31 -3.54 28.74 14.49
N GLU A 32 -4.01 27.87 15.39
CA GLU A 32 -3.64 26.44 15.42
C GLU A 32 -4.59 25.53 14.64
N ARG A 33 -5.76 26.07 14.22
CA ARG A 33 -6.81 25.27 13.59
C ARG A 33 -6.61 25.19 12.09
N ILE A 34 -6.75 24.00 11.54
CA ILE A 34 -6.62 23.75 10.11
C ILE A 34 -7.94 24.14 9.42
N VAL A 35 -7.87 25.09 8.50
CA VAL A 35 -9.03 25.53 7.69
C VAL A 35 -9.09 24.77 6.36
N ASN A 36 -7.93 24.44 5.79
CA ASN A 36 -7.82 23.76 4.51
C ASN A 36 -6.50 23.00 4.40
N VAL A 37 -6.53 21.86 3.70
CA VAL A 37 -5.36 21.03 3.39
C VAL A 37 -5.28 20.78 1.89
N ASP A 38 -4.23 21.31 1.25
CA ASP A 38 -3.89 20.98 -0.14
C ASP A 38 -2.81 19.89 -0.17
N VAL A 39 -3.07 18.79 -0.89
CA VAL A 39 -2.11 17.68 -1.04
C VAL A 39 -1.34 17.81 -2.35
N LYS A 40 0.00 17.79 -2.27
CA LYS A 40 0.90 17.79 -3.43
C LYS A 40 1.80 16.56 -3.40
N LEU A 41 1.64 15.76 -4.46
CA LEU A 41 2.30 14.49 -4.69
C LEU A 41 3.25 14.57 -5.89
N GLY A 42 4.04 13.50 -6.08
CA GLY A 42 4.85 13.29 -7.29
C GLY A 42 6.36 13.30 -7.06
N TYR A 43 6.83 13.27 -5.81
CA TYR A 43 8.26 13.24 -5.48
C TYR A 43 8.89 11.87 -5.76
N ASN A 44 8.11 10.79 -5.68
CA ASN A 44 8.49 9.40 -5.98
C ASN A 44 8.07 8.93 -7.39
N LEU A 45 7.88 9.86 -8.34
CA LEU A 45 7.50 9.53 -9.73
C LEU A 45 8.65 8.83 -10.47
N ARG A 46 8.61 7.48 -10.49
CA ARG A 46 9.63 6.63 -11.15
C ARG A 46 9.27 6.17 -12.57
N GLY A 47 8.10 6.56 -13.09
CA GLY A 47 7.67 6.18 -14.43
C GLY A 47 7.40 4.69 -14.62
N ILE A 48 6.88 3.98 -13.60
CA ILE A 48 6.62 2.53 -13.64
C ILE A 48 5.80 2.09 -14.86
N GLN A 49 4.72 2.83 -15.18
CA GLN A 49 3.90 2.55 -16.37
C GLN A 49 4.66 2.78 -17.68
N TRP A 50 5.63 3.71 -17.70
CA TRP A 50 6.48 3.93 -18.88
C TRP A 50 7.49 2.79 -19.08
N ILE A 51 8.04 2.26 -17.99
CA ILE A 51 8.89 1.07 -17.99
C ILE A 51 8.09 -0.13 -18.53
N ALA A 52 6.81 -0.24 -18.13
CA ALA A 52 5.94 -1.34 -18.52
C ALA A 52 5.77 -1.51 -20.04
N PHE A 53 5.76 -0.42 -20.82
CA PHE A 53 5.63 -0.50 -22.27
C PHE A 53 6.77 -1.25 -22.97
N ARG A 54 7.91 -1.45 -22.29
CA ARG A 54 9.16 -1.99 -22.86
C ARG A 54 9.65 -3.24 -22.14
N ARG A 55 8.78 -3.90 -21.37
CA ARG A 55 9.12 -5.10 -20.59
C ARG A 55 8.10 -6.19 -20.87
N ASN A 56 8.55 -7.43 -20.83
CA ASN A 56 7.66 -8.58 -20.95
C ASN A 56 6.91 -8.84 -19.63
N TYR A 57 5.90 -9.71 -19.66
CA TYR A 57 5.07 -9.99 -18.48
C TYR A 57 5.85 -10.50 -17.25
N VAL A 58 6.89 -11.32 -17.47
CA VAL A 58 7.71 -11.89 -16.40
C VAL A 58 8.63 -10.84 -15.78
N GLN A 59 9.22 -9.96 -16.59
CA GLN A 59 10.02 -8.83 -16.12
C GLN A 59 9.16 -7.86 -15.30
N LEU A 60 7.93 -7.62 -15.76
CA LEU A 60 6.99 -6.73 -15.07
C LEU A 60 6.56 -7.25 -13.70
N MET A 61 6.49 -8.56 -13.51
CA MET A 61 6.23 -9.18 -12.20
C MET A 61 7.24 -8.70 -11.14
N TYR A 62 8.53 -8.64 -11.49
CA TYR A 62 9.58 -8.14 -10.58
C TYR A 62 9.53 -6.62 -10.39
N VAL A 63 9.02 -5.88 -11.37
CA VAL A 63 8.79 -4.44 -11.27
C VAL A 63 7.60 -4.14 -10.36
N ALA A 64 6.53 -4.93 -10.47
CA ALA A 64 5.32 -4.80 -9.64
C ALA A 64 5.66 -4.94 -8.15
N GLU A 65 6.44 -5.96 -7.78
CA GLU A 65 6.92 -6.16 -6.42
C GLU A 65 7.68 -4.95 -5.86
N ARG A 66 8.47 -4.26 -6.69
CA ARG A 66 9.31 -3.12 -6.30
C ARG A 66 8.60 -1.77 -6.42
N ILE A 67 7.28 -1.77 -6.59
CA ILE A 67 6.49 -0.54 -6.48
C ILE A 67 6.58 -0.01 -5.04
N CYS A 68 6.56 -0.85 -4.02
CA CYS A 68 6.66 -0.42 -2.63
C CYS A 68 7.33 -1.49 -1.77
N GLY A 69 8.20 -1.06 -0.84
CA GLY A 69 9.01 -1.97 -0.04
C GLY A 69 8.23 -2.79 1.00
N ILE A 70 7.02 -2.34 1.36
CA ILE A 70 6.17 -2.92 2.41
C ILE A 70 4.89 -3.59 1.88
N CYS A 71 4.66 -3.53 0.57
CA CYS A 71 3.54 -4.16 -0.16
C CYS A 71 4.07 -5.09 -1.27
N SER A 72 5.23 -5.71 -1.05
CA SER A 72 5.96 -6.49 -2.06
C SER A 72 5.10 -7.65 -2.60
N PHE A 73 4.47 -8.41 -1.71
CA PHE A 73 3.55 -9.47 -2.07
C PHE A 73 2.29 -8.89 -2.71
N SER A 74 1.64 -7.91 -2.08
CA SER A 74 0.35 -7.37 -2.55
C SER A 74 0.40 -6.91 -4.00
N HIS A 75 1.41 -6.14 -4.40
CA HIS A 75 1.56 -5.71 -5.80
C HIS A 75 1.85 -6.86 -6.76
N ASN A 76 2.76 -7.76 -6.37
CA ASN A 76 3.14 -8.87 -7.21
C ASN A 76 1.95 -9.83 -7.41
N HIS A 77 1.24 -10.18 -6.34
CA HIS A 77 0.04 -11.01 -6.36
C HIS A 77 -1.08 -10.39 -7.21
N THR A 78 -1.41 -9.12 -6.99
CA THR A 78 -2.47 -8.43 -7.75
C THR A 78 -2.13 -8.34 -9.24
N TYR A 79 -0.88 -8.03 -9.58
CA TYR A 79 -0.41 -8.02 -10.97
C TYR A 79 -0.52 -9.41 -11.60
N VAL A 80 -0.06 -10.44 -10.91
CA VAL A 80 -0.11 -11.83 -11.39
C VAL A 80 -1.56 -12.26 -11.63
N ARG A 81 -2.49 -11.97 -10.72
CA ARG A 81 -3.91 -12.28 -10.90
C ARG A 81 -4.49 -11.59 -12.14
N ALA A 82 -4.15 -10.33 -12.37
CA ALA A 82 -4.61 -9.59 -13.57
C ALA A 82 -4.13 -10.25 -14.87
N VAL A 83 -2.89 -10.77 -14.89
CA VAL A 83 -2.34 -11.49 -16.04
C VAL A 83 -2.95 -12.88 -16.18
N GLU A 84 -3.17 -13.59 -15.07
CA GLU A 84 -3.80 -14.92 -15.03
C GLU A 84 -5.23 -14.86 -15.57
N GLU A 85 -6.02 -13.87 -15.13
CA GLU A 85 -7.38 -13.65 -15.61
C GLU A 85 -7.40 -13.31 -17.11
N MET A 86 -6.57 -12.36 -17.54
CA MET A 86 -6.46 -11.96 -18.95
C MET A 86 -6.12 -13.16 -19.86
N ALA A 87 -5.25 -14.06 -19.40
CA ALA A 87 -4.79 -15.20 -20.18
C ALA A 87 -5.58 -16.50 -19.96
N GLY A 88 -6.59 -16.50 -19.08
CA GLY A 88 -7.35 -17.69 -18.70
C GLY A 88 -6.50 -18.79 -18.07
N ILE A 89 -5.53 -18.43 -17.23
CA ILE A 89 -4.62 -19.39 -16.57
C ILE A 89 -5.20 -19.78 -15.22
N GLU A 90 -5.53 -21.06 -15.07
CA GLU A 90 -5.89 -21.64 -13.76
C GLU A 90 -4.66 -21.88 -12.90
N VAL A 91 -4.79 -21.58 -11.61
CA VAL A 91 -3.73 -21.71 -10.60
C VAL A 91 -3.99 -22.95 -9.74
N PRO A 92 -2.97 -23.77 -9.43
CA PRO A 92 -3.18 -24.94 -8.58
C PRO A 92 -3.61 -24.53 -7.16
N GLU A 93 -4.50 -25.30 -6.57
CA GLU A 93 -5.06 -25.03 -5.22
C GLU A 93 -3.97 -24.85 -4.16
N ARG A 94 -2.95 -25.72 -4.12
CA ARG A 94 -1.81 -25.59 -3.20
C ARG A 94 -1.10 -24.24 -3.34
N ALA A 95 -1.01 -23.68 -4.54
CA ALA A 95 -0.39 -22.37 -4.75
C ALA A 95 -1.25 -21.22 -4.21
N GLU A 96 -2.59 -21.33 -4.26
CA GLU A 96 -3.50 -20.35 -3.63
C GLU A 96 -3.37 -20.36 -2.10
N TYR A 97 -3.25 -21.54 -1.46
CA TYR A 97 -2.97 -21.61 -0.01
C TYR A 97 -1.64 -20.94 0.35
N ILE A 98 -0.58 -21.18 -0.42
CA ILE A 98 0.72 -20.53 -0.20
C ILE A 98 0.62 -19.01 -0.40
N ARG A 99 -0.16 -18.55 -1.40
CA ARG A 99 -0.46 -17.12 -1.60
C ARG A 99 -1.09 -16.51 -0.36
N VAL A 100 -2.12 -17.15 0.22
CA VAL A 100 -2.76 -16.67 1.44
C VAL A 100 -1.76 -16.58 2.60
N ILE A 101 -0.97 -17.64 2.84
CA ILE A 101 0.00 -17.65 3.94
C ILE A 101 0.99 -16.49 3.81
N ILE A 102 1.57 -16.27 2.63
CA ILE A 102 2.52 -15.15 2.42
C ILE A 102 1.81 -13.79 2.52
N GLY A 103 0.58 -13.67 2.02
CA GLY A 103 -0.20 -12.43 2.10
C GLY A 103 -0.55 -12.03 3.53
N GLU A 104 -0.93 -12.98 4.39
CA GLU A 104 -1.23 -12.71 5.79
C GLU A 104 0.05 -12.48 6.62
N LEU A 105 1.19 -13.10 6.28
CA LEU A 105 2.49 -12.74 6.86
C LEU A 105 2.89 -11.29 6.51
N GLU A 106 2.66 -10.86 5.25
CA GLU A 106 2.86 -9.46 4.85
C GLU A 106 1.97 -8.52 5.65
N ARG A 107 0.70 -8.90 5.86
CA ARG A 107 -0.26 -8.12 6.66
C ARG A 107 0.18 -7.94 8.11
N ILE A 108 0.61 -9.01 8.78
CA ILE A 108 1.07 -8.95 10.18
C ILE A 108 2.27 -8.00 10.32
N HIS A 109 3.32 -8.17 9.52
CA HIS A 109 4.49 -7.29 9.66
C HIS A 109 4.19 -5.85 9.25
N SER A 110 3.21 -5.64 8.38
CA SER A 110 2.79 -4.32 7.93
C SER A 110 2.04 -3.59 9.04
N HIS A 111 1.09 -4.24 9.70
CA HIS A 111 0.34 -3.64 10.81
C HIS A 111 1.22 -3.37 12.02
N LEU A 112 2.13 -4.29 12.38
CA LEU A 112 3.09 -4.06 13.47
C LEU A 112 4.01 -2.87 13.20
N LEU A 113 4.44 -2.69 11.94
CA LEU A 113 5.22 -1.51 11.54
C LEU A 113 4.41 -0.23 11.77
N ASN A 114 3.18 -0.18 11.25
CA ASN A 114 2.34 1.00 11.34
C ASN A 114 1.94 1.34 12.78
N LEU A 115 1.63 0.34 13.62
CA LEU A 115 1.36 0.56 15.05
C LEU A 115 2.59 1.17 15.75
N GLY A 116 3.79 0.68 15.46
CA GLY A 116 5.02 1.25 16.01
C GLY A 116 5.25 2.70 15.61
N VAL A 117 5.05 3.04 14.33
CA VAL A 117 5.13 4.42 13.82
C VAL A 117 4.09 5.31 14.48
N LEU A 118 2.84 4.85 14.57
CA LEU A 118 1.77 5.58 15.23
C LEU A 118 2.10 5.89 16.70
N GLY A 119 2.73 4.95 17.41
CA GLY A 119 3.25 5.15 18.76
C GLY A 119 4.38 6.18 18.82
N HIS A 120 5.32 6.14 17.87
CA HIS A 120 6.42 7.11 17.78
C HIS A 120 5.91 8.54 17.55
N ASP A 121 4.94 8.73 16.66
CA ASP A 121 4.40 10.04 16.30
C ASP A 121 3.64 10.74 17.44
N ILE A 122 3.21 9.96 18.45
CA ILE A 122 2.63 10.50 19.69
C ILE A 122 3.66 10.63 20.82
N GLY A 123 4.94 10.36 20.55
CA GLY A 123 6.08 10.50 21.46
C GLY A 123 6.44 9.24 22.26
N TYR A 124 5.89 8.07 21.91
CA TYR A 124 6.06 6.82 22.66
C TYR A 124 7.09 5.91 22.00
N ASP A 125 8.37 6.24 22.17
CA ASP A 125 9.48 5.47 21.60
C ASP A 125 9.53 4.03 22.10
N THR A 126 9.11 3.76 23.34
CA THR A 126 9.06 2.39 23.88
C THR A 126 8.12 1.51 23.05
N VAL A 127 6.98 2.05 22.62
CA VAL A 127 6.01 1.32 21.78
C VAL A 127 6.61 0.99 20.42
N LEU A 128 7.33 1.93 19.81
CA LEU A 128 8.07 1.70 18.57
C LEU A 128 9.05 0.54 18.71
N HIS A 129 9.93 0.58 19.72
CA HIS A 129 10.95 -0.45 19.91
C HIS A 129 10.35 -1.83 20.20
N LEU A 130 9.31 -1.92 21.03
CA LEU A 130 8.69 -3.20 21.39
C LEU A 130 7.89 -3.80 20.23
N THR A 131 7.12 -2.99 19.50
CA THR A 131 6.36 -3.47 18.34
C THR A 131 7.29 -3.91 17.20
N TRP A 132 8.39 -3.19 16.98
CA TRP A 132 9.37 -3.58 15.96
C TRP A 132 10.22 -4.78 16.38
N LEU A 133 10.50 -4.96 17.67
CA LEU A 133 11.08 -6.20 18.19
C LEU A 133 10.13 -7.39 17.93
N ALA A 134 8.83 -7.24 18.20
CA ALA A 134 7.83 -8.27 17.91
C ALA A 134 7.73 -8.55 16.40
N ARG A 135 7.90 -7.51 15.57
CA ARG A 135 7.91 -7.64 14.11
C ARG A 135 9.07 -8.49 13.58
N GLU A 136 10.20 -8.59 14.28
CA GLU A 136 11.33 -9.41 13.83
C GLU A 136 10.95 -10.89 13.60
N LYS A 137 10.04 -11.45 14.41
CA LYS A 137 9.63 -12.86 14.26
C LYS A 137 9.01 -13.20 12.92
N VAL A 138 8.06 -12.39 12.45
CA VAL A 138 7.46 -12.60 11.12
C VAL A 138 8.47 -12.35 9.99
N MET A 139 9.43 -11.45 10.21
CA MET A 139 10.49 -11.19 9.23
C MET A 139 11.47 -12.35 9.09
N ASP A 140 11.85 -13.00 10.20
CA ASP A 140 12.69 -14.22 10.19
C ASP A 140 11.99 -15.37 9.46
N VAL A 141 10.68 -15.52 9.67
CA VAL A 141 9.85 -16.53 8.98
C VAL A 141 9.78 -16.24 7.48
N LEU A 142 9.54 -14.99 7.08
CA LEU A 142 9.53 -14.58 5.68
C LEU A 142 10.88 -14.82 5.00
N GLU A 143 11.99 -14.53 5.68
CA GLU A 143 13.33 -14.83 5.20
C GLU A 143 13.56 -16.33 5.04
N ALA A 144 13.17 -17.14 6.02
CA ALA A 144 13.33 -18.59 5.96
C ALA A 144 12.56 -19.21 4.77
N ILE A 145 11.37 -18.70 4.45
CA ILE A 145 10.53 -19.23 3.36
C ILE A 145 10.99 -18.69 2.00
N THR A 146 11.20 -17.38 1.90
CA THR A 146 11.33 -16.67 0.61
C THR A 146 12.77 -16.32 0.26
N GLY A 147 13.65 -16.29 1.26
CA GLY A 147 15.08 -15.96 1.16
C GLY A 147 15.41 -14.49 1.43
N ASN A 148 14.44 -13.59 1.39
CA ASN A 148 14.64 -12.18 1.74
C ASN A 148 13.60 -11.73 2.79
N ARG A 149 13.97 -10.74 3.58
CA ARG A 149 13.11 -10.10 4.59
C ARG A 149 12.01 -9.22 3.97
N VAL A 150 12.30 -8.58 2.84
CA VAL A 150 11.36 -7.80 2.01
C VAL A 150 11.70 -8.07 0.53
N ASN A 151 10.78 -7.80 -0.40
CA ASN A 151 10.95 -8.18 -1.81
C ASN A 151 11.24 -9.69 -1.99
N TYR A 152 10.18 -10.48 -1.75
CA TYR A 152 10.22 -11.94 -1.62
C TYR A 152 10.41 -12.71 -2.94
N SER A 153 9.99 -12.15 -4.08
CA SER A 153 9.99 -12.86 -5.38
C SER A 153 9.28 -14.23 -5.37
N MET A 154 8.29 -14.38 -4.49
CA MET A 154 7.61 -15.65 -4.23
C MET A 154 6.50 -15.97 -5.24
N MET A 155 5.83 -14.94 -5.78
CA MET A 155 4.72 -15.11 -6.72
C MET A 155 5.23 -15.31 -8.15
N THR A 156 4.55 -16.18 -8.90
CA THR A 156 4.78 -16.39 -10.34
C THR A 156 3.47 -16.46 -11.10
N ILE A 157 3.44 -16.05 -12.36
CA ILE A 157 2.25 -16.23 -13.21
C ILE A 157 1.96 -17.73 -13.35
N GLY A 158 0.77 -18.15 -12.91
CA GLY A 158 0.34 -19.55 -12.81
C GLY A 158 0.80 -20.27 -11.54
N GLY A 159 1.13 -19.57 -10.44
CA GLY A 159 1.42 -20.23 -9.15
C GLY A 159 2.40 -19.50 -8.24
N VAL A 160 3.29 -20.26 -7.59
CA VAL A 160 4.33 -19.75 -6.67
C VAL A 160 5.71 -20.35 -7.00
N ARG A 161 6.78 -19.66 -6.60
CA ARG A 161 8.16 -20.03 -6.92
C ARG A 161 8.67 -21.20 -6.09
N ARG A 162 8.37 -21.22 -4.79
CA ARG A 162 8.84 -22.22 -3.82
C ARG A 162 7.65 -22.79 -3.06
N ASP A 163 7.84 -23.97 -2.48
CA ASP A 163 6.84 -24.64 -1.66
C ASP A 163 7.09 -24.39 -0.16
N ILE A 164 6.08 -24.64 0.67
CA ILE A 164 6.18 -24.67 2.14
C ILE A 164 6.45 -26.11 2.58
N GLU A 165 7.67 -26.35 3.06
CA GLU A 165 8.12 -27.63 3.63
C GLU A 165 7.73 -27.74 5.11
N GLU A 166 7.81 -28.96 5.67
CA GLU A 166 7.48 -29.22 7.07
C GLU A 166 8.29 -28.37 8.07
N LYS A 167 9.56 -28.07 7.74
CA LYS A 167 10.39 -27.18 8.56
C LYS A 167 9.82 -25.75 8.62
N HIS A 168 9.22 -25.27 7.54
CA HIS A 168 8.57 -23.95 7.48
C HIS A 168 7.26 -23.98 8.27
N ARG A 169 6.49 -25.07 8.18
CA ARG A 169 5.26 -25.26 8.97
C ARG A 169 5.54 -25.12 10.46
N ARG A 170 6.58 -25.79 10.97
CA ARG A 170 6.97 -25.67 12.39
C ARG A 170 7.30 -24.23 12.79
N LEU A 171 8.07 -23.52 11.96
CA LEU A 171 8.41 -22.11 12.22
C LEU A 171 7.17 -21.21 12.28
N LEU A 172 6.19 -21.44 11.40
CA LEU A 172 4.93 -20.70 11.39
C LEU A 172 4.10 -20.95 12.66
N LEU A 173 4.01 -22.21 13.11
CA LEU A 173 3.30 -22.57 14.34
C LEU A 173 3.98 -21.96 15.58
N ASP A 174 5.31 -21.99 15.64
CA ASP A 174 6.08 -21.38 16.73
C ASP A 174 5.88 -19.85 16.75
N MET A 175 5.83 -19.20 15.57
CA MET A 175 5.52 -17.78 15.42
C MET A 175 4.10 -17.44 15.89
N ILE A 176 3.09 -18.26 15.53
CA ILE A 176 1.71 -18.07 15.98
C ILE A 176 1.64 -18.14 17.50
N LYS A 177 2.28 -19.14 18.12
CA LYS A 177 2.32 -19.26 19.58
C LYS A 177 2.93 -18.02 20.23
N TYR A 178 4.06 -17.54 19.70
CA TYR A 178 4.71 -16.31 20.18
C TYR A 178 3.77 -15.09 20.13
N TYR A 179 3.08 -14.88 19.00
CA TYR A 179 2.17 -13.74 18.88
C TYR A 179 0.94 -13.86 19.79
N ARG A 180 0.43 -15.08 20.04
CA ARG A 180 -0.67 -15.28 21.00
C ARG A 180 -0.30 -14.86 22.43
N GLU A 181 0.99 -14.90 22.80
CA GLU A 181 1.48 -14.46 24.11
C GLU A 181 1.73 -12.94 24.19
N ILE A 182 2.06 -12.30 23.06
CA ILE A 182 2.46 -10.87 23.02
C ILE A 182 1.34 -9.95 22.59
N MET A 183 0.47 -10.37 21.68
CA MET A 183 -0.62 -9.54 21.18
C MET A 183 -1.52 -8.97 22.29
N PRO A 184 -1.86 -9.71 23.37
CA PRO A 184 -2.62 -9.14 24.48
C PRO A 184 -1.93 -7.94 25.15
N GLN A 185 -0.59 -7.93 25.19
CA GLN A 185 0.19 -6.82 25.76
C GLN A 185 0.20 -5.61 24.83
N ILE A 186 0.30 -5.83 23.51
CA ILE A 186 0.20 -4.76 22.51
C ILE A 186 -1.19 -4.15 22.55
N GLU A 187 -2.23 -4.99 22.60
CA GLU A 187 -3.63 -4.58 22.67
C GLU A 187 -3.92 -3.73 23.90
N ASP A 188 -3.44 -4.16 25.08
CA ASP A 188 -3.60 -3.40 26.34
C ASP A 188 -2.99 -2.00 26.24
N VAL A 189 -1.77 -1.90 25.70
CA VAL A 189 -1.11 -0.59 25.51
C VAL A 189 -1.91 0.30 24.55
N PHE A 190 -2.32 -0.20 23.39
CA PHE A 190 -2.96 0.65 22.37
C PHE A 190 -4.43 0.98 22.68
N LEU A 191 -5.17 0.07 23.30
CA LEU A 191 -6.60 0.22 23.51
C LEU A 191 -6.94 0.75 24.90
N HIS A 192 -6.09 0.54 25.91
CA HIS A 192 -6.43 0.86 27.30
C HIS A 192 -5.51 1.89 27.96
N ASP A 193 -4.48 2.38 27.25
CA ASP A 193 -3.68 3.51 27.74
C ASP A 193 -4.41 4.85 27.53
N SER A 194 -4.58 5.58 28.63
CA SER A 194 -5.26 6.89 28.65
C SER A 194 -4.60 7.96 27.78
N THR A 195 -3.28 7.90 27.57
CA THR A 195 -2.56 8.89 26.75
C THR A 195 -2.75 8.60 25.27
N ILE A 196 -2.71 7.32 24.88
CA ILE A 196 -3.01 6.90 23.51
C ILE A 196 -4.46 7.25 23.18
N GLU A 197 -5.40 6.92 24.06
CA GLU A 197 -6.80 7.27 23.86
C GLU A 197 -6.99 8.78 23.69
N ALA A 198 -6.42 9.59 24.59
CA ALA A 198 -6.52 11.05 24.51
C ALA A 198 -5.93 11.66 23.23
N ARG A 199 -4.91 11.02 22.64
CA ARG A 199 -4.22 11.50 21.43
C ARG A 199 -4.84 11.02 20.12
N LEU A 200 -5.47 9.84 20.12
CA LEU A 200 -5.99 9.22 18.90
C LEU A 200 -7.50 9.39 18.74
N ARG A 201 -8.25 9.55 19.85
CA ARG A 201 -9.70 9.75 19.81
C ARG A 201 -10.04 11.14 19.28
N ASN A 202 -11.14 11.20 18.53
CA ASN A 202 -11.67 12.43 17.92
C ASN A 202 -10.67 13.17 17.00
N CYS A 203 -9.57 12.53 16.62
CA CYS A 203 -8.59 13.07 15.69
C CYS A 203 -8.94 12.66 14.26
N ALA A 204 -8.99 13.64 13.37
CA ALA A 204 -9.14 13.46 11.93
C ALA A 204 -10.29 12.54 11.51
N ILE A 205 -11.47 12.76 12.11
CA ILE A 205 -12.67 11.96 11.92
C ILE A 205 -13.09 11.93 10.45
N ILE A 206 -13.31 10.73 9.91
CA ILE A 206 -13.90 10.54 8.58
C ILE A 206 -15.29 9.94 8.75
N PRO A 207 -16.38 10.72 8.55
CA PRO A 207 -17.73 10.17 8.60
C PRO A 207 -17.95 9.12 7.51
N LYS A 208 -18.76 8.09 7.79
CA LYS A 208 -19.10 7.03 6.84
C LYS A 208 -19.51 7.53 5.45
N LYS A 209 -20.32 8.59 5.39
CA LYS A 209 -20.78 9.18 4.13
C LYS A 209 -19.60 9.72 3.31
N LEU A 210 -18.69 10.45 3.97
CA LEU A 210 -17.49 11.00 3.34
C LEU A 210 -16.54 9.88 2.90
N ALA A 211 -16.36 8.84 3.71
CA ALA A 211 -15.56 7.67 3.36
C ALA A 211 -16.05 7.02 2.05
N ILE A 212 -17.37 6.89 1.88
CA ILE A 212 -17.98 6.34 0.66
C ILE A 212 -17.79 7.29 -0.53
N GLU A 213 -18.08 8.58 -0.37
CA GLU A 213 -17.97 9.58 -1.44
C GLU A 213 -16.54 9.75 -1.96
N MET A 214 -15.56 9.65 -1.06
CA MET A 214 -14.13 9.76 -1.40
C MET A 214 -13.49 8.42 -1.79
N GLY A 215 -14.25 7.31 -1.69
CA GLY A 215 -13.77 5.97 -2.02
C GLY A 215 -12.64 5.49 -1.11
N ALA A 216 -12.69 5.84 0.18
CA ALA A 216 -11.75 5.37 1.19
C ALA A 216 -11.88 3.85 1.35
N VAL A 217 -10.74 3.16 1.44
CA VAL A 217 -10.66 1.69 1.45
C VAL A 217 -9.79 1.18 2.59
N GLY A 218 -9.89 -0.12 2.88
CA GLY A 218 -9.06 -0.77 3.89
C GLY A 218 -9.41 -0.37 5.31
N PRO A 219 -8.40 -0.34 6.21
CA PRO A 219 -8.61 0.08 7.60
C PRO A 219 -9.21 1.49 7.73
N THR A 220 -8.93 2.39 6.77
CA THR A 220 -9.52 3.75 6.74
C THR A 220 -11.04 3.70 6.49
N GLY A 221 -11.48 2.88 5.54
CA GLY A 221 -12.90 2.68 5.25
C GLY A 221 -13.62 1.95 6.40
N ARG A 222 -13.04 0.84 6.87
CA ARG A 222 -13.58 0.03 7.98
C ARG A 222 -13.66 0.80 9.30
N GLY A 223 -12.61 1.57 9.62
CA GLY A 223 -12.58 2.49 10.76
C GLY A 223 -13.71 3.52 10.73
N SER A 224 -14.14 3.93 9.53
CA SER A 224 -15.27 4.86 9.31
C SER A 224 -16.64 4.17 9.26
N GLY A 225 -16.72 2.86 9.53
CA GLY A 225 -17.96 2.08 9.52
C GLY A 225 -18.39 1.55 8.14
N VAL A 226 -17.50 1.55 7.14
CA VAL A 226 -17.72 0.90 5.84
C VAL A 226 -17.29 -0.56 5.92
N ARG A 227 -18.26 -1.48 5.97
CA ARG A 227 -18.00 -2.93 6.02
C ARG A 227 -17.69 -3.44 4.62
N ASP A 228 -16.42 -3.41 4.25
CA ASP A 228 -15.90 -3.94 2.99
C ASP A 228 -14.46 -4.49 3.17
N ASP A 229 -14.15 -5.56 2.44
CA ASP A 229 -12.84 -6.20 2.35
C ASP A 229 -12.83 -7.03 1.08
N ALA A 230 -11.90 -6.77 0.15
CA ALA A 230 -11.88 -7.43 -1.15
C ALA A 230 -11.71 -8.97 -1.05
N ARG A 231 -11.09 -9.49 0.02
CA ARG A 231 -10.95 -10.94 0.24
C ARG A 231 -12.31 -11.59 0.51
N TRP A 232 -13.20 -10.86 1.19
CA TRP A 232 -14.54 -11.32 1.57
C TRP A 232 -15.59 -11.00 0.49
N SER A 233 -15.64 -9.76 0.00
CA SER A 233 -16.68 -9.31 -0.93
C SER A 233 -16.58 -9.97 -2.30
N GLU A 234 -15.35 -10.22 -2.78
CA GLU A 234 -15.12 -10.92 -4.05
C GLU A 234 -15.00 -12.45 -3.93
N LYS A 235 -14.98 -12.98 -2.70
CA LYS A 235 -14.71 -14.39 -2.43
C LYS A 235 -13.39 -14.85 -3.07
N LEU A 236 -12.32 -14.15 -2.75
CA LEU A 236 -11.04 -14.28 -3.45
C LEU A 236 -10.34 -15.62 -3.12
N GLY A 237 -10.03 -16.42 -4.15
CA GLY A 237 -9.23 -17.63 -3.99
C GLY A 237 -9.81 -18.58 -2.94
N VAL A 238 -8.98 -18.99 -1.98
CA VAL A 238 -9.36 -19.90 -0.87
C VAL A 238 -9.80 -19.16 0.40
N TYR A 239 -9.80 -17.82 0.43
CA TYR A 239 -10.24 -17.06 1.61
C TYR A 239 -11.65 -17.40 2.12
N PRO A 240 -12.66 -17.68 1.25
CA PRO A 240 -13.99 -18.07 1.71
C PRO A 240 -13.98 -19.33 2.58
N ASP A 241 -13.16 -20.31 2.21
CA ASP A 241 -13.07 -21.60 2.92
C ASP A 241 -12.35 -21.46 4.27
N LEU A 242 -11.50 -20.44 4.40
CA LEU A 242 -10.78 -20.11 5.62
C LEU A 242 -11.60 -19.25 6.61
N GLY A 243 -12.78 -18.78 6.20
CA GLY A 243 -13.71 -18.07 7.07
C GLY A 243 -13.41 -16.58 7.29
N ILE A 244 -12.79 -15.90 6.31
CA ILE A 244 -12.49 -14.45 6.39
C ILE A 244 -13.75 -13.62 6.69
N LYS A 245 -13.61 -12.57 7.52
CA LYS A 245 -14.65 -11.58 7.78
C LYS A 245 -14.05 -10.18 7.88
N PRO A 246 -14.69 -9.12 7.34
CA PRO A 246 -14.20 -7.76 7.54
C PRO A 246 -14.21 -7.39 9.03
N ILE A 247 -13.07 -6.96 9.57
CA ILE A 247 -12.91 -6.50 10.96
C ILE A 247 -13.41 -5.07 11.10
N MET A 248 -14.35 -4.84 12.01
CA MET A 248 -14.86 -3.51 12.34
C MET A 248 -14.31 -3.04 13.69
N PRO A 249 -14.24 -1.71 13.95
CA PRO A 249 -13.84 -1.18 15.26
C PRO A 249 -14.69 -1.74 16.42
N GLU A 250 -15.96 -2.01 16.15
CA GLU A 250 -16.94 -2.59 17.07
C GLU A 250 -16.53 -3.97 17.59
N ASP A 251 -15.86 -4.77 16.74
CA ASP A 251 -15.45 -6.14 17.07
C ASP A 251 -14.26 -6.15 18.04
N VAL A 252 -13.51 -5.04 18.13
CA VAL A 252 -12.28 -4.91 18.93
C VAL A 252 -12.50 -4.04 20.17
N THR A 253 -13.14 -2.88 19.99
CA THR A 253 -13.31 -1.88 21.05
C THR A 253 -14.64 -2.01 21.80
N GLY A 254 -15.62 -2.73 21.23
CA GLY A 254 -16.99 -2.77 21.73
C GLY A 254 -17.81 -1.48 21.47
N GLU A 255 -17.21 -0.46 20.87
CA GLU A 255 -17.86 0.81 20.57
C GLU A 255 -18.22 0.95 19.09
N LYS A 256 -19.24 1.75 18.78
CA LYS A 256 -19.58 2.07 17.39
C LYS A 256 -18.47 2.86 16.72
N ALA A 257 -18.25 2.57 15.44
CA ALA A 257 -17.29 3.28 14.61
C ALA A 257 -17.56 4.80 14.59
N ARG A 258 -16.57 5.57 15.02
CA ARG A 258 -16.51 7.04 14.97
C ARG A 258 -15.75 7.53 13.73
N GLY A 259 -14.78 6.76 13.24
CA GLY A 259 -13.94 7.11 12.08
C GLY A 259 -12.69 7.91 12.43
N ASP A 260 -12.30 7.94 13.71
CA ASP A 260 -11.07 8.61 14.16
C ASP A 260 -9.83 7.73 13.95
N VAL A 261 -8.67 8.21 14.40
CA VAL A 261 -7.41 7.46 14.29
C VAL A 261 -7.43 6.22 15.18
N TYR A 262 -8.06 6.29 16.36
CA TYR A 262 -8.16 5.17 17.29
C TYR A 262 -8.89 3.97 16.66
N ASP A 263 -10.03 4.20 16.02
CA ASP A 263 -10.78 3.12 15.34
C ASP A 263 -9.97 2.45 14.22
N ARG A 264 -9.14 3.22 13.50
CA ARG A 264 -8.24 2.71 12.46
C ARG A 264 -7.10 1.86 13.05
N ALA A 265 -6.61 2.20 14.24
CA ALA A 265 -5.62 1.39 14.95
C ALA A 265 -6.26 0.08 15.46
N ALA A 266 -7.47 0.15 16.02
CA ALA A 266 -8.22 -1.01 16.48
C ALA A 266 -8.49 -2.02 15.35
N VAL A 267 -8.89 -1.56 14.17
CA VAL A 267 -9.06 -2.45 12.99
C VAL A 267 -7.76 -3.18 12.64
N ARG A 268 -6.61 -2.50 12.67
CA ARG A 268 -5.32 -3.13 12.38
C ARG A 268 -4.93 -4.17 13.42
N ILE A 269 -5.23 -3.94 14.70
CA ILE A 269 -5.00 -4.92 15.78
C ILE A 269 -5.87 -6.15 15.55
N GLY A 270 -7.17 -5.97 15.27
CA GLY A 270 -8.07 -7.09 14.97
C GLY A 270 -7.69 -7.84 13.68
N GLU A 271 -7.17 -7.15 12.66
CA GLU A 271 -6.65 -7.80 11.45
C GLU A 271 -5.41 -8.66 11.73
N ILE A 272 -4.56 -8.32 12.71
CA ILE A 272 -3.45 -9.19 13.13
C ILE A 272 -3.98 -10.49 13.73
N TRP A 273 -4.95 -10.41 14.66
CA TRP A 273 -5.57 -11.60 15.25
C TRP A 273 -6.18 -12.52 14.18
N GLN A 274 -6.96 -11.95 13.26
CA GLN A 274 -7.57 -12.72 12.18
C GLN A 274 -6.51 -13.31 11.23
N SER A 275 -5.41 -12.59 10.95
CA SER A 275 -4.31 -13.11 10.13
C SER A 275 -3.67 -14.35 10.74
N LEU A 276 -3.49 -14.38 12.07
CA LEU A 276 -2.95 -15.55 12.77
C LEU A 276 -3.87 -16.77 12.62
N GLU A 277 -5.18 -16.59 12.79
CA GLU A 277 -6.19 -17.64 12.61
C GLU A 277 -6.23 -18.16 11.18
N LEU A 278 -6.19 -17.26 10.18
CA LEU A 278 -6.19 -17.63 8.78
C LEU A 278 -4.95 -18.44 8.40
N ILE A 279 -3.76 -18.08 8.91
CA ILE A 279 -2.53 -18.84 8.68
C ILE A 279 -2.64 -20.23 9.32
N GLU A 280 -3.15 -20.32 10.55
CA GLU A 280 -3.35 -21.60 11.25
C GLU A 280 -4.29 -22.53 10.46
N HIS A 281 -5.47 -22.03 10.07
CA HIS A 281 -6.41 -22.79 9.25
C HIS A 281 -5.84 -23.18 7.88
N ALA A 282 -5.11 -22.27 7.22
CA ALA A 282 -4.47 -22.56 5.94
C ALA A 282 -3.43 -23.67 6.05
N LEU A 283 -2.66 -23.73 7.15
CA LEU A 283 -1.66 -24.77 7.38
C LEU A 283 -2.27 -26.15 7.63
N ASP A 284 -3.48 -26.21 8.18
CA ASP A 284 -4.18 -27.47 8.45
C ASP A 284 -4.90 -28.01 7.21
N GLN A 285 -5.38 -27.11 6.34
CA GLN A 285 -6.17 -27.48 5.17
C GLN A 285 -5.35 -27.57 3.87
N ILE A 286 -4.09 -27.12 3.86
CA ILE A 286 -3.27 -27.06 2.64
C ILE A 286 -3.12 -28.43 1.96
N PRO A 287 -3.60 -28.60 0.72
CA PRO A 287 -3.52 -29.88 0.03
C PRO A 287 -2.12 -30.15 -0.50
N LYS A 288 -1.76 -31.43 -0.68
CA LYS A 288 -0.60 -31.82 -1.48
C LYS A 288 -0.91 -31.60 -2.96
N GLY A 289 0.07 -31.16 -3.75
CA GLY A 289 -0.17 -30.91 -5.17
C GLY A 289 0.93 -30.11 -5.86
N LYS A 290 0.65 -29.72 -7.11
CA LYS A 290 1.54 -28.85 -7.88
C LYS A 290 1.48 -27.42 -7.33
N ILE A 291 2.60 -26.71 -7.40
CA ILE A 291 2.68 -25.28 -7.02
C ILE A 291 2.73 -24.34 -8.23
N LYS A 292 2.85 -24.88 -9.45
CA LYS A 292 2.88 -24.14 -10.71
C LYS A 292 2.08 -24.87 -11.78
N THR A 293 1.32 -24.11 -12.57
CA THR A 293 0.64 -24.56 -13.78
C THR A 293 1.65 -24.91 -14.87
N PHE A 294 2.66 -24.06 -15.04
CA PHE A 294 3.74 -24.26 -16.02
C PHE A 294 5.05 -24.63 -15.31
N PRO A 295 5.70 -25.76 -15.67
CA PRO A 295 6.90 -26.21 -14.98
C PRO A 295 8.16 -25.38 -15.30
N LYS A 296 8.20 -24.68 -16.45
CA LYS A 296 9.34 -23.89 -16.90
C LYS A 296 8.90 -22.50 -17.36
N ASP A 297 9.65 -21.47 -16.96
CA ASP A 297 9.35 -20.06 -17.29
C ASP A 297 9.39 -19.79 -18.81
N ASN A 298 10.23 -20.49 -19.57
CA ASN A 298 10.27 -20.37 -21.04
C ASN A 298 8.95 -20.80 -21.70
N VAL A 299 8.27 -21.80 -21.11
CA VAL A 299 6.96 -22.26 -21.59
C VAL A 299 5.89 -21.21 -21.28
N LEU A 300 5.95 -20.62 -20.07
CA LEU A 300 5.06 -19.53 -19.67
C LEU A 300 5.19 -18.33 -20.63
N VAL A 301 6.40 -17.87 -20.93
CA VAL A 301 6.61 -16.73 -21.85
C VAL A 301 6.04 -17.04 -23.24
N ALA A 302 6.30 -18.24 -23.78
CA ALA A 302 5.74 -18.66 -25.06
C ALA A 302 4.21 -18.70 -25.04
N LYS A 303 3.61 -19.22 -23.96
CA LYS A 303 2.15 -19.28 -23.78
C LYS A 303 1.54 -17.88 -23.67
N LEU A 304 2.14 -16.96 -22.92
CA LEU A 304 1.63 -15.59 -22.80
C LEU A 304 1.62 -14.82 -24.12
N LYS A 305 2.57 -15.07 -25.04
CA LYS A 305 2.50 -14.49 -26.40
C LYS A 305 1.29 -14.97 -27.20
N LEU A 306 0.83 -16.19 -26.93
CA LEU A 306 -0.29 -16.83 -27.64
C LEU A 306 -1.65 -16.50 -27.00
N LEU A 307 -1.68 -16.45 -25.66
CA LEU A 307 -2.89 -16.36 -24.84
C LEU A 307 -3.19 -14.94 -24.36
N GLY A 308 -2.21 -14.04 -24.34
CA GLY A 308 -2.37 -12.69 -23.78
C GLY A 308 -3.11 -11.74 -24.72
N ASP A 309 -4.39 -12.01 -24.97
CA ASP A 309 -5.29 -11.17 -25.76
C ASP A 309 -6.55 -10.85 -24.97
N GLY A 310 -6.83 -9.56 -24.77
CA GLY A 310 -7.96 -9.09 -23.95
C GLY A 310 -7.52 -8.26 -22.76
N GLU A 311 -8.37 -8.24 -21.73
CA GLU A 311 -8.23 -7.41 -20.54
C GLU A 311 -8.38 -8.28 -19.28
N GLY A 312 -7.67 -7.94 -18.22
CA GLY A 312 -7.78 -8.58 -16.91
C GLY A 312 -7.61 -7.57 -15.79
N ILE A 313 -8.30 -7.79 -14.68
CA ILE A 313 -8.35 -6.97 -13.48
C ILE A 313 -8.05 -7.86 -12.27
N GLY A 314 -6.84 -7.72 -11.74
CA GLY A 314 -6.51 -8.26 -10.43
C GLY A 314 -6.98 -7.30 -9.34
N ARG A 315 -7.72 -7.81 -8.35
CA ARG A 315 -8.05 -7.12 -7.10
C ARG A 315 -7.51 -7.93 -5.93
N TYR A 316 -7.03 -7.25 -4.90
CA TYR A 316 -6.57 -7.87 -3.66
C TYR A 316 -6.64 -6.84 -2.52
N GLU A 317 -6.94 -7.29 -1.30
CA GLU A 317 -6.90 -6.45 -0.11
C GLU A 317 -5.45 -6.34 0.37
N ALA A 318 -4.72 -5.29 -0.01
CA ALA A 318 -3.42 -5.02 0.58
C ALA A 318 -3.59 -4.60 2.06
N PRO A 319 -2.52 -4.59 2.89
CA PRO A 319 -2.63 -4.18 4.31
C PRO A 319 -3.18 -2.75 4.53
N ARG A 320 -3.22 -1.92 3.49
CA ARG A 320 -3.75 -0.54 3.52
C ARG A 320 -5.13 -0.41 2.87
N GLY A 321 -5.64 -1.49 2.27
CA GLY A 321 -6.92 -1.54 1.56
C GLY A 321 -6.84 -2.12 0.16
N GLU A 322 -7.96 -2.04 -0.55
CA GLU A 322 -8.08 -2.58 -1.90
C GLU A 322 -7.07 -1.99 -2.89
N LEU A 323 -6.26 -2.90 -3.45
CA LEU A 323 -5.31 -2.70 -4.53
C LEU A 323 -5.88 -3.32 -5.81
N VAL A 324 -5.82 -2.56 -6.92
CA VAL A 324 -6.34 -3.01 -8.22
C VAL A 324 -5.27 -2.87 -9.29
N HIS A 325 -5.04 -3.92 -10.08
CA HIS A 325 -4.18 -3.89 -11.26
C HIS A 325 -4.99 -4.28 -12.49
N TYR A 326 -5.01 -3.40 -13.48
CA TYR A 326 -5.57 -3.60 -14.81
C TYR A 326 -4.46 -3.89 -15.81
N VAL A 327 -4.62 -4.96 -16.57
CA VAL A 327 -3.71 -5.36 -17.65
C VAL A 327 -4.50 -5.53 -18.94
N LYS A 328 -3.98 -4.95 -20.03
CA LYS A 328 -4.48 -5.16 -21.39
C LYS A 328 -3.41 -5.82 -22.23
N GLY A 329 -3.70 -7.02 -22.71
CA GLY A 329 -2.87 -7.79 -23.63
C GLY A 329 -3.20 -7.52 -25.08
N LYS A 330 -2.30 -7.97 -25.96
CA LYS A 330 -2.56 -8.14 -27.38
C LYS A 330 -1.75 -9.33 -27.88
N LYS A 331 -2.42 -10.26 -28.56
CA LYS A 331 -1.78 -11.46 -29.10
C LYS A 331 -0.52 -11.14 -29.92
N GLY A 332 0.52 -11.94 -29.76
CA GLY A 332 1.80 -11.80 -30.46
C GLY A 332 2.75 -10.76 -29.87
N ARG A 333 2.39 -10.04 -28.80
CA ARG A 333 3.30 -9.15 -28.08
C ARG A 333 3.94 -9.83 -26.88
N ASP A 334 5.16 -9.40 -26.56
CA ASP A 334 5.94 -9.92 -25.45
C ASP A 334 5.47 -9.41 -24.08
N GLY A 335 4.81 -8.26 -24.05
CA GLY A 335 4.32 -7.60 -22.84
C GLY A 335 2.99 -6.89 -23.09
N PRO A 336 2.41 -6.30 -22.04
CA PRO A 336 1.08 -5.69 -22.12
C PRO A 336 1.08 -4.45 -23.01
N VAL A 337 -0.08 -4.18 -23.62
CA VAL A 337 -0.39 -2.89 -24.24
C VAL A 337 -0.53 -1.81 -23.19
N ARG A 338 -1.17 -2.15 -22.07
CA ARG A 338 -1.36 -1.26 -20.92
C ARG A 338 -1.28 -2.07 -19.64
N TRP A 339 -0.58 -1.51 -18.66
CA TRP A 339 -0.69 -1.92 -17.28
C TRP A 339 -0.96 -0.66 -16.46
N LYS A 340 -2.02 -0.69 -15.66
CA LYS A 340 -2.41 0.39 -14.77
C LYS A 340 -2.73 -0.20 -13.42
N MET A 341 -2.21 0.40 -12.37
CA MET A 341 -2.52 0.05 -11.01
C MET A 341 -3.23 1.21 -10.31
N ARG A 342 -4.06 0.90 -9.31
CA ARG A 342 -4.76 1.83 -8.42
C ARG A 342 -4.46 1.41 -6.99
N GLU A 343 -3.95 2.35 -6.22
CA GLU A 343 -3.46 2.10 -4.87
C GLU A 343 -4.50 2.50 -3.83
N PRO A 344 -4.54 1.82 -2.68
CA PRO A 344 -5.46 2.15 -1.60
C PRO A 344 -5.13 3.50 -0.94
N THR A 345 -3.85 3.87 -0.87
CA THR A 345 -3.43 5.13 -0.24
C THR A 345 -3.92 6.36 -1.01
N PHE A 346 -4.10 6.30 -2.32
CA PHE A 346 -4.53 7.46 -3.13
C PHE A 346 -5.87 8.07 -2.64
N PRO A 347 -7.00 7.33 -2.62
CA PRO A 347 -8.25 7.86 -2.06
C PRO A 347 -8.15 8.18 -0.55
N ASN A 348 -7.43 7.36 0.21
CA ASN A 348 -7.30 7.52 1.66
C ASN A 348 -6.60 8.85 2.00
N LEU A 349 -5.62 9.27 1.19
CA LEU A 349 -4.91 10.52 1.36
C LEU A 349 -5.81 11.75 1.16
N PHE A 350 -6.71 11.70 0.18
CA PHE A 350 -7.69 12.77 0.00
C PHE A 350 -8.77 12.74 1.10
N ALA A 351 -9.19 11.54 1.52
CA ALA A 351 -10.14 11.38 2.62
C ALA A 351 -9.58 11.95 3.93
N ILE A 352 -8.30 11.68 4.24
CA ILE A 352 -7.67 12.20 5.46
C ILE A 352 -7.43 13.71 5.40
N ALA A 353 -7.11 14.26 4.23
CA ALA A 353 -7.01 15.72 4.05
C ALA A 353 -8.33 16.43 4.40
N LYS A 354 -9.48 15.80 4.10
CA LYS A 354 -10.79 16.29 4.53
C LYS A 354 -11.08 16.03 6.00
N GLY A 355 -10.69 14.87 6.52
CA GLY A 355 -10.79 14.56 7.95
C GLY A 355 -10.00 15.53 8.82
N LEU A 356 -8.90 16.11 8.31
CA LEU A 356 -8.04 17.06 9.00
C LEU A 356 -8.61 18.47 9.14
N GLU A 357 -9.56 18.88 8.29
CA GLU A 357 -10.19 20.21 8.39
C GLU A 357 -10.89 20.35 9.75
N GLY A 358 -10.52 21.40 10.50
CA GLY A 358 -11.05 21.70 11.84
C GLY A 358 -10.21 21.17 13.02
N ASN A 359 -9.23 20.29 12.77
CA ASN A 359 -8.31 19.75 13.78
C ASN A 359 -7.16 20.73 14.07
N GLN A 360 -6.29 20.37 15.03
CA GLN A 360 -5.10 21.15 15.37
C GLN A 360 -3.90 20.75 14.51
N LEU A 361 -2.91 21.64 14.42
CA LEU A 361 -1.65 21.37 13.71
C LEU A 361 -0.93 20.10 14.21
N ALA A 362 -1.00 19.82 15.52
CA ALA A 362 -0.37 18.63 16.12
C ALA A 362 -1.02 17.30 15.68
N ASP A 363 -2.25 17.35 15.17
CA ASP A 363 -3.01 16.18 14.72
C ASP A 363 -2.61 15.73 13.31
N VAL A 364 -1.89 16.58 12.56
CA VAL A 364 -1.50 16.31 11.17
C VAL A 364 -0.69 15.03 11.05
N VAL A 365 0.34 14.88 11.89
CA VAL A 365 1.27 13.74 11.83
C VAL A 365 0.53 12.44 12.09
N VAL A 366 -0.20 12.37 13.21
CA VAL A 366 -0.90 11.16 13.63
C VAL A 366 -2.05 10.80 12.69
N ALA A 367 -2.74 11.78 12.12
CA ALA A 367 -3.76 11.57 11.11
C ALA A 367 -3.18 10.94 9.83
N ILE A 368 -2.06 11.47 9.34
CA ILE A 368 -1.37 10.95 8.16
C ILE A 368 -0.85 9.53 8.43
N ALA A 369 -0.12 9.32 9.53
CA ALA A 369 0.39 8.01 9.92
C ALA A 369 -0.71 6.96 10.08
N SER A 370 -1.90 7.35 10.54
CA SER A 370 -3.05 6.45 10.72
C SER A 370 -3.54 5.77 9.44
N ILE A 371 -3.26 6.32 8.26
CA ILE A 371 -3.65 5.71 6.97
C ILE A 371 -2.51 4.91 6.33
N ASP A 372 -1.33 4.88 6.97
CA ASP A 372 -0.12 4.20 6.51
C ASP A 372 0.25 4.55 5.05
N PRO A 373 0.56 5.81 4.75
CA PRO A 373 0.68 6.26 3.37
C PRO A 373 1.94 5.71 2.70
N CYS A 374 1.80 4.78 1.74
CA CYS A 374 2.89 4.43 0.83
C CYS A 374 2.81 5.33 -0.42
N LEU A 375 3.66 6.35 -0.49
CA LEU A 375 3.79 7.27 -1.63
C LEU A 375 4.58 6.67 -2.77
N SER A 376 5.48 5.73 -2.50
CA SER A 376 6.12 4.89 -3.50
C SER A 376 5.08 4.21 -4.40
N CYS A 377 3.92 3.86 -3.83
CA CYS A 377 2.73 3.43 -4.57
C CYS A 377 1.97 4.61 -5.17
N THR A 378 1.68 5.64 -4.37
CA THR A 378 0.67 6.68 -4.64
C THR A 378 1.10 7.73 -5.67
N ASP A 379 2.40 8.03 -5.77
CA ASP A 379 2.94 9.10 -6.61
C ASP A 379 2.84 8.78 -8.10
N ARG A 380 1.65 9.08 -8.64
CA ARG A 380 1.31 8.96 -10.05
C ARG A 380 0.60 10.22 -10.47
N VAL A 381 1.31 11.07 -11.19
CA VAL A 381 0.68 12.20 -11.85
C VAL A 381 0.07 11.68 -13.15
N ALA A 382 -1.26 11.71 -13.23
CA ALA A 382 -1.97 11.74 -14.50
C ALA A 382 -2.34 13.20 -14.76
N VAL A 383 -1.76 13.79 -15.81
CA VAL A 383 -2.24 15.08 -16.32
C VAL A 383 -3.55 14.81 -17.05
N ILE A 384 -4.67 15.23 -16.47
CA ILE A 384 -5.95 15.34 -17.18
C ILE A 384 -6.07 16.81 -17.59
N THR A 385 -5.75 17.08 -18.84
CA THR A 385 -6.15 18.31 -19.53
C THR A 385 -7.41 18.00 -20.31
N GLY A 386 -8.40 18.90 -20.27
CA GLY A 386 -9.62 18.82 -21.08
C GLY A 386 -9.32 18.83 -22.60
N ASP A 387 -10.29 19.18 -23.43
CA ASP A 387 -10.30 18.94 -24.89
C ASP A 387 -9.11 19.50 -25.73
N LYS A 388 -8.14 20.20 -25.13
CA LYS A 388 -6.90 20.63 -25.79
C LYS A 388 -5.67 19.91 -25.24
N LYS A 389 -5.13 19.04 -26.09
CA LYS A 389 -3.94 18.21 -25.86
C LYS A 389 -2.66 19.05 -25.97
N VAL A 390 -2.05 19.37 -24.83
CA VAL A 390 -0.63 19.79 -24.78
C VAL A 390 0.12 18.76 -23.95
N ILE A 391 0.93 17.94 -24.60
CA ILE A 391 1.86 17.03 -23.94
C ILE A 391 3.12 17.85 -23.65
N LEU A 392 3.39 18.12 -22.38
CA LEU A 392 4.67 18.69 -21.97
C LEU A 392 5.72 17.59 -21.99
N THR A 393 6.66 17.70 -22.90
CA THR A 393 7.83 16.83 -22.97
C THR A 393 8.84 17.23 -21.90
N GLU A 394 9.85 16.40 -21.66
CA GLU A 394 11.00 16.74 -20.81
C GLU A 394 11.61 18.09 -21.20
N LYS A 395 11.68 18.39 -22.50
CA LYS A 395 12.17 19.67 -23.02
C LYS A 395 11.27 20.83 -22.64
N ASP A 396 9.96 20.63 -22.55
CA ASP A 396 9.00 21.67 -22.19
C ASP A 396 9.05 21.95 -20.69
N LEU A 397 9.19 20.90 -19.87
CA LEU A 397 9.40 21.03 -18.42
C LEU A 397 10.74 21.70 -18.10
N LEU A 398 11.80 21.35 -18.84
CA LEU A 398 13.11 21.98 -18.71
C LEU A 398 13.04 23.47 -19.09
N LYS A 399 12.36 23.82 -20.19
CA LYS A 399 12.13 25.22 -20.59
C LYS A 399 11.39 26.02 -19.52
N LEU A 400 10.32 25.46 -18.97
CA LEU A 400 9.55 26.11 -17.90
C LEU A 400 10.39 26.29 -16.63
N SER A 401 11.21 25.30 -16.28
CA SER A 401 12.15 25.38 -15.16
C SER A 401 13.22 26.48 -15.37
N ILE A 402 13.79 26.57 -16.58
CA ILE A 402 14.76 27.63 -16.94
C ILE A 402 14.09 29.00 -16.90
N GLN A 403 12.89 29.12 -17.45
CA GLN A 403 12.14 30.37 -17.44
C GLN A 403 11.84 30.81 -16.00
N LYS A 404 11.39 29.89 -15.15
CA LYS A 404 11.13 30.20 -13.75
C LYS A 404 12.40 30.59 -12.99
N THR A 405 13.50 29.91 -13.28
CA THR A 405 14.82 30.24 -12.70
C THR A 405 15.27 31.65 -13.10
N ARG A 406 15.04 32.06 -14.36
CA ARG A 406 15.34 33.44 -14.83
C ARG A 406 14.42 34.50 -14.24
N GLU A 407 13.16 34.17 -13.98
CA GLU A 407 12.24 35.06 -13.25
C GLU A 407 12.69 35.28 -11.80
N ILE A 408 13.20 34.23 -11.15
CA ILE A 408 13.67 34.28 -9.77
C ILE A 408 15.03 34.98 -9.67
N ASN A 409 15.91 34.76 -10.64
CA ASN A 409 17.24 35.36 -10.69
C ASN A 409 17.59 35.80 -12.13
N PRO A 410 17.35 37.09 -12.46
CA PRO A 410 17.58 37.64 -13.80
C PRO A 410 19.06 37.63 -14.23
N GLU A 411 19.98 37.53 -13.28
CA GLU A 411 21.44 37.61 -13.50
C GLU A 411 22.06 36.24 -13.87
N ILE A 412 21.28 35.15 -13.90
CA ILE A 412 21.79 33.81 -14.26
C ILE A 412 22.24 33.77 -15.74
N ARG A 413 23.56 33.59 -15.94
CA ARG A 413 24.22 33.52 -17.27
C ARG A 413 24.46 32.11 -17.82
N GLY A 414 23.96 31.07 -17.15
CA GLY A 414 24.18 29.68 -17.58
C GLY A 414 23.38 29.31 -18.83
N ASP A 415 24.03 28.70 -19.82
CA ASP A 415 23.37 28.04 -20.96
C ASP A 415 23.02 26.59 -20.57
N PRO A 416 21.73 26.23 -20.46
CA PRO A 416 21.27 24.91 -20.04
C PRO A 416 21.14 23.92 -21.21
N THR A 417 21.97 24.08 -22.26
CA THR A 417 22.10 23.04 -23.28
C THR A 417 22.55 21.73 -22.62
N PRO A 418 21.98 20.57 -23.00
CA PRO A 418 22.44 19.29 -22.48
C PRO A 418 23.93 19.09 -22.79
N ALA A 419 24.78 19.13 -21.76
CA ALA A 419 26.16 18.66 -21.86
C ALA A 419 26.11 17.12 -21.93
N GLY A 420 25.92 16.58 -23.12
CA GLY A 420 25.80 15.13 -23.32
C GLY A 420 25.24 14.75 -24.69
N VAL A 421 25.98 15.07 -25.75
CA VAL A 421 25.85 14.33 -27.01
C VAL A 421 26.40 12.93 -26.75
N GLY A 422 25.70 11.90 -27.24
CA GLY A 422 25.89 10.51 -26.86
C GLY A 422 27.34 10.02 -26.81
N CYS A 423 27.57 9.04 -25.94
CA CYS A 423 28.70 8.14 -26.09
C CYS A 423 28.52 7.40 -27.42
N VAL A 424 29.15 7.93 -28.46
CA VAL A 424 29.32 7.24 -29.74
C VAL A 424 30.26 6.08 -29.45
N ARG A 425 29.80 4.86 -29.76
CA ARG A 425 30.67 3.68 -29.77
C ARG A 425 31.90 3.98 -30.65
N GLY A 426 33.06 3.99 -30.01
CA GLY A 426 34.37 3.72 -30.59
C GLY A 426 34.95 2.55 -29.82
#